data_AF-E9SBU7-F1
#
_entry.id   AF-E9SBU7-F1
#
_cell.length_a   1.000
_cell.length_b   1.000
_cell.length_c   1.000
_cell.angle_alpha   90.00
_cell.angle_beta   90.00
_cell.angle_gamma   90.00
#
_symmetry.space_group_name_H-M   'P 1'
#
loop_
_entity.id
_entity.type
_entity.pdbx_description
1 polymer ?
#
loop_
_entity_poly.entity_id
_entity_poly.type
_entity_poly.pdbx_seq_one_letter_code
_entity_poly.pdbx_strand_id
1 'polypeptide(L)'
;MGLFSNKKKPAAPAAAPAPKPVNPDDIWNTPSPKRKQTVTIKESKYDEPLPEKLEVESVDPEMIKTKMAQLEAELAEKKNQPVKTHADYGTSTVAAEEIIDAQSEYEKLYEVEHERYIKSHQEDISAAKADGMAAKMEAMYAEHEAKVAEVENTDFKFSEVGQAEVDKKMVDLPYAKKPEDYPEYKDIAAVASEPDQADLDKLGVIDHSEDPDNIGDVDEELLARKVEEFEAKYGDRKKA
;
A
#
# COMPACT_ATOMS: atom_id res chain seq x y z
N MET A 1 -86.22 -11.91 36.12
CA MET A 1 -84.91 -11.58 36.75
C MET A 1 -83.89 -11.68 35.62
N GLY A 2 -83.38 -10.61 35.03
CA GLY A 2 -82.86 -9.39 35.65
C GLY A 2 -81.46 -9.71 36.20
N LEU A 3 -80.41 -9.43 35.44
CA LEU A 3 -79.20 -8.74 35.91
C LEU A 3 -78.32 -8.41 34.69
N PHE A 4 -78.27 -7.12 34.38
CA PHE A 4 -77.70 -6.55 33.17
C PHE A 4 -76.17 -6.66 33.12
N SER A 5 -75.69 -6.88 31.91
CA SER A 5 -74.31 -6.81 31.46
C SER A 5 -73.77 -5.38 31.55
N ASN A 6 -73.04 -5.07 32.61
CA ASN A 6 -72.19 -3.87 32.65
C ASN A 6 -70.88 -4.13 31.90
N LYS A 7 -70.89 -3.91 30.58
CA LYS A 7 -69.67 -3.67 29.80
C LYS A 7 -69.01 -2.38 30.31
N LYS A 8 -68.00 -2.50 31.19
CA LYS A 8 -67.07 -1.39 31.44
C LYS A 8 -66.25 -1.17 30.17
N LYS A 9 -66.40 0.03 29.57
CA LYS A 9 -65.52 0.52 28.50
C LYS A 9 -64.07 0.48 28.98
N PRO A 10 -63.11 0.02 28.16
CA PRO A 10 -61.70 0.17 28.46
C PRO A 10 -61.32 1.65 28.50
N ALA A 11 -60.48 2.02 29.46
CA ALA A 11 -59.97 3.37 29.65
C ALA A 11 -59.19 3.84 28.40
N ALA A 12 -59.41 5.10 28.02
CA ALA A 12 -58.65 5.75 26.95
C ALA A 12 -57.15 5.78 27.31
N PRO A 13 -56.24 5.60 26.32
CA PRO A 13 -54.80 5.66 26.57
C PRO A 13 -54.40 7.06 27.07
N ALA A 14 -53.53 7.10 28.07
CA ALA A 14 -52.99 8.33 28.65
C ALA A 14 -52.32 9.18 27.58
N ALA A 15 -52.61 10.49 27.58
CA ALA A 15 -52.03 11.46 26.67
C ALA A 15 -50.50 11.49 26.80
N ALA A 16 -49.80 11.55 25.66
CA ALA A 16 -48.35 11.68 25.61
C ALA A 16 -47.87 12.93 26.38
N PRO A 17 -46.73 12.87 27.09
CA PRO A 17 -46.20 14.03 27.81
C PRO A 17 -45.89 15.15 26.81
N ALA A 18 -46.38 16.35 27.09
CA ALA A 18 -46.10 17.52 26.27
C ALA A 18 -44.58 17.75 26.15
N PRO A 19 -44.05 18.05 24.95
CA PRO A 19 -42.63 18.31 24.77
C PRO A 19 -42.24 19.53 25.62
N LYS A 20 -41.24 19.36 26.49
CA LYS A 20 -40.66 20.49 27.22
C LYS A 20 -40.00 21.44 26.21
N PRO A 21 -40.16 22.76 26.36
CA PRO A 21 -39.49 23.71 25.47
C PRO A 21 -37.97 23.54 25.61
N VAL A 22 -37.31 23.17 24.52
CA VAL A 22 -35.85 23.07 24.46
C VAL A 22 -35.32 24.49 24.31
N ASN A 23 -34.47 24.93 25.24
CA ASN A 23 -33.86 26.25 25.17
C ASN A 23 -32.85 26.28 24.01
N PRO A 24 -32.96 27.17 23.00
CA PRO A 24 -32.07 27.19 21.84
C PRO A 24 -30.59 27.38 22.19
N ASP A 25 -30.28 27.99 23.34
CA ASP A 25 -28.91 28.16 23.82
C ASP A 25 -28.24 26.85 24.28
N ASP A 26 -29.01 25.78 24.49
CA ASP A 26 -28.51 24.47 24.96
C ASP A 26 -28.25 23.49 23.81
N ILE A 27 -28.63 23.85 22.57
CA ILE A 27 -28.63 22.95 21.40
C ILE A 27 -27.26 22.89 20.71
N TRP A 28 -26.42 23.92 20.85
CA TRP A 28 -25.12 24.01 20.19
C TRP A 28 -24.01 24.36 21.19
N ASN A 29 -22.77 24.00 20.86
CA ASN A 29 -21.51 24.15 21.62
C ASN A 29 -21.17 25.61 22.03
N THR A 30 -22.09 26.34 22.63
CA THR A 30 -21.81 27.55 23.36
C THR A 30 -21.14 27.14 24.68
N PRO A 31 -20.00 27.75 25.05
CA PRO A 31 -19.32 27.42 26.30
C PRO A 31 -20.21 27.89 27.46
N SER A 32 -21.04 26.98 27.98
CA SER A 32 -21.80 27.28 29.19
C SER A 32 -20.82 27.27 30.37
N PRO A 33 -20.79 28.31 31.22
CA PRO A 33 -19.73 28.50 32.22
C PRO A 33 -19.75 27.46 33.35
N LYS A 34 -20.65 26.47 33.31
CA LYS A 34 -20.85 25.49 34.41
C LYS A 34 -21.22 24.08 33.93
N ARG A 35 -20.78 23.65 32.74
CA ARG A 35 -20.91 22.23 32.37
C ARG A 35 -19.85 21.41 33.10
N LYS A 36 -20.20 20.89 34.28
CA LYS A 36 -19.44 19.80 34.91
C LYS A 36 -19.70 18.53 34.09
N GLN A 37 -18.79 18.19 33.20
CA GLN A 37 -18.84 16.94 32.45
C GLN A 37 -18.28 15.82 33.33
N THR A 38 -19.18 15.06 33.96
CA THR A 38 -18.83 13.76 34.54
C THR A 38 -19.01 12.71 33.46
N VAL A 39 -17.92 12.06 33.06
CA VAL A 39 -17.95 10.94 32.12
C VAL A 39 -17.73 9.67 32.93
N THR A 40 -18.63 8.71 32.81
CA THR A 40 -18.47 7.37 33.39
C THR A 40 -17.69 6.50 32.42
N ILE A 41 -16.52 6.05 32.85
CA ILE A 41 -15.65 5.18 32.06
C ILE A 41 -15.95 3.73 32.47
N LYS A 42 -16.15 2.86 31.47
CA LYS A 42 -16.17 1.40 31.64
C LYS A 42 -15.17 0.82 30.67
N GLU A 43 -14.01 0.43 31.19
CA GLU A 43 -12.92 -0.12 30.38
C GLU A 43 -13.22 -1.57 29.95
N SER A 44 -14.05 -2.28 30.71
CA SER A 44 -14.48 -3.64 30.38
C SER A 44 -15.96 -3.88 30.71
N LYS A 45 -16.52 -4.99 30.20
CA LYS A 45 -17.93 -5.39 30.45
C LYS A 45 -18.22 -5.77 31.91
N TYR A 46 -17.17 -6.02 32.70
CA TYR A 46 -17.28 -6.51 34.08
C TYR A 46 -16.85 -5.48 35.14
N ASP A 47 -16.34 -4.30 34.74
CA ASP A 47 -15.95 -3.25 35.69
C ASP A 47 -17.12 -2.39 36.18
N GLU A 48 -17.00 -1.97 37.44
CA GLU A 48 -17.91 -1.02 38.07
C GLU A 48 -17.65 0.41 37.53
N PRO A 49 -18.68 1.16 37.13
CA PRO A 49 -18.50 2.47 36.52
C PRO A 49 -17.94 3.50 37.52
N LEU A 50 -16.73 3.99 37.25
CA LEU A 50 -16.14 5.09 38.02
C LEU A 50 -16.45 6.44 37.34
N PRO A 51 -17.02 7.43 38.06
CA PRO A 51 -17.27 8.74 37.51
C PRO A 51 -16.01 9.61 37.58
N GLU A 52 -15.42 9.92 36.43
CA GLU A 52 -14.32 10.88 36.32
C GLU A 52 -14.86 12.28 36.01
N LYS A 53 -14.37 13.29 36.73
CA LYS A 53 -14.74 14.71 36.53
C LYS A 53 -13.68 15.35 35.65
N LEU A 54 -14.08 15.76 34.45
CA LEU A 54 -13.22 16.55 33.58
C LEU A 54 -13.33 18.04 33.96
N GLU A 55 -12.21 18.65 34.33
CA GLU A 55 -12.10 20.09 34.53
C GLU A 55 -11.85 20.74 33.18
N VAL A 56 -12.92 21.22 32.54
CA VAL A 56 -12.80 22.06 31.33
C VAL A 56 -12.60 23.49 31.81
N GLU A 57 -11.37 23.99 31.72
CA GLU A 57 -11.05 25.38 32.01
C GLU A 57 -11.79 26.28 31.01
N SER A 58 -12.72 27.10 31.52
CA SER A 58 -13.44 28.08 30.70
C SER A 58 -12.45 29.15 30.22
N VAL A 59 -12.15 29.17 28.92
CA VAL A 59 -11.32 30.19 28.30
C VAL A 59 -11.97 31.57 28.51
N ASP A 60 -11.22 32.51 29.10
CA ASP A 60 -11.67 33.86 29.38
C ASP A 60 -12.01 34.63 28.07
N PRO A 61 -13.22 35.19 27.91
CA PRO A 61 -13.59 35.96 26.73
C PRO A 61 -12.68 37.17 26.46
N GLU A 62 -12.01 37.72 27.47
CA GLU A 62 -11.05 38.83 27.26
C GLU A 62 -9.74 38.37 26.61
N MET A 63 -9.29 37.14 26.90
CA MET A 63 -8.14 36.54 26.20
C MET A 63 -8.45 36.29 24.71
N ILE A 64 -9.70 35.96 24.39
CA ILE A 64 -10.11 35.78 22.99
C ILE A 64 -10.07 37.12 22.25
N LYS A 65 -10.60 38.19 22.85
CA LYS A 65 -10.57 39.53 22.26
C LYS A 65 -9.15 40.04 22.02
N THR A 66 -8.25 39.84 22.98
CA THR A 66 -6.84 40.25 22.86
C THR A 66 -6.10 39.47 21.77
N LYS A 67 -6.31 38.15 21.67
CA LYS A 67 -5.77 37.34 20.58
C LYS A 67 -6.32 37.74 19.21
N MET A 68 -7.61 38.08 19.12
CA MET A 68 -8.20 38.59 17.89
C MET A 68 -7.60 39.93 17.46
N ALA A 69 -7.38 40.85 18.40
CA ALA A 69 -6.72 42.12 18.11
C ALA A 69 -5.25 41.94 17.65
N GLN A 70 -4.53 40.97 18.22
CA GLN A 70 -3.18 40.60 17.77
C GLN A 70 -3.19 40.05 16.34
N LEU A 71 -4.13 39.15 16.03
CA LEU A 71 -4.28 38.60 14.68
C LEU A 71 -4.64 39.68 13.64
N GLU A 72 -5.46 40.67 14.01
CA GLU A 72 -5.78 41.81 13.14
C GLU A 72 -4.56 42.69 12.87
N ALA A 73 -3.71 42.92 13.88
CA ALA A 73 -2.45 43.66 13.73
C ALA A 73 -1.45 42.92 12.82
N GLU A 74 -1.27 41.61 13.02
CA GLU A 74 -0.39 40.79 12.19
C GLU A 74 -0.90 40.67 10.74
N LEU A 75 -2.22 40.62 10.53
CA LEU A 75 -2.80 40.64 9.18
C LEU A 75 -2.58 41.97 8.47
N ALA A 76 -2.67 43.09 9.20
CA ALA A 76 -2.35 44.41 8.65
C ALA A 76 -0.86 44.52 8.28
N GLU A 77 0.03 43.98 9.11
CA GLU A 77 1.47 43.94 8.84
C GLU A 77 1.80 43.06 7.62
N LYS A 78 1.21 41.86 7.51
CA LYS A 78 1.39 40.99 6.33
C LYS A 78 0.82 41.57 5.05
N LYS A 79 -0.27 42.36 5.11
CA LYS A 79 -0.82 43.06 3.95
C LYS A 79 0.09 44.20 3.46
N ASN A 80 0.90 44.77 4.35
CA ASN A 80 1.85 45.83 4.02
C ASN A 80 3.20 45.27 3.50
N GLN A 81 3.45 43.97 3.66
CA GLN A 81 4.61 43.33 3.04
C GLN A 81 4.36 43.12 1.54
N PRO A 82 5.33 43.41 0.67
CA PRO A 82 5.19 43.13 -0.75
C PRO A 82 4.98 41.63 -0.97
N VAL A 83 4.02 41.29 -1.83
CA VAL A 83 3.76 39.90 -2.21
C VAL A 83 5.00 39.36 -2.91
N LYS A 84 5.76 38.50 -2.21
CA LYS A 84 6.90 37.79 -2.81
C LYS A 84 6.35 36.77 -3.80
N THR A 85 6.61 36.99 -5.08
CA THR A 85 6.26 36.10 -6.17
C THR A 85 7.39 35.11 -6.43
N HIS A 86 7.13 34.03 -7.17
CA HIS A 86 8.14 33.03 -7.54
C HIS A 86 9.38 33.65 -8.25
N ALA A 87 9.20 34.81 -8.90
CA ALA A 87 10.28 35.56 -9.53
C ALA A 87 11.27 36.20 -8.53
N ASP A 88 10.84 36.45 -7.29
CA ASP A 88 11.69 37.05 -6.24
C ASP A 88 12.60 36.03 -5.56
N TYR A 89 12.37 34.74 -5.79
CA TYR A 89 13.14 33.63 -5.23
C TYR A 89 14.27 33.17 -6.15
N GLY A 90 14.93 34.06 -6.90
CA GLY A 90 16.21 33.78 -7.58
C GLY A 90 16.31 32.42 -8.28
N THR A 91 15.20 31.93 -8.84
CA THR A 91 15.19 30.72 -9.65
C THR A 91 15.67 31.20 -11.01
N SER A 92 16.95 30.95 -11.29
CA SER A 92 17.51 31.15 -12.62
C SER A 92 16.65 30.35 -13.57
N THR A 93 15.81 31.01 -14.35
CA THR A 93 15.09 30.36 -15.43
C THR A 93 16.16 29.79 -16.35
N VAL A 94 16.19 28.47 -16.50
CA VAL A 94 17.11 27.78 -17.42
C VAL A 94 17.00 28.49 -18.76
N ALA A 95 18.13 28.96 -19.31
CA ALA A 95 18.11 29.69 -20.56
C ALA A 95 17.59 28.78 -21.67
N ALA A 96 16.84 29.32 -22.63
CA ALA A 96 16.29 28.53 -23.73
C ALA A 96 17.39 27.78 -24.51
N GLU A 97 18.59 28.34 -24.58
CA GLU A 97 19.78 27.72 -25.18
C GLU A 97 20.22 26.47 -24.42
N GLU A 98 20.27 26.50 -23.10
CA GLU A 98 20.62 25.34 -22.26
C GLU A 98 19.59 24.21 -22.38
N ILE A 99 18.31 24.56 -22.57
CA ILE A 99 17.26 23.58 -22.85
C ILE A 99 17.46 22.92 -24.22
N ILE A 100 17.78 23.71 -25.24
CA ILE A 100 18.02 23.20 -26.61
C ILE A 100 19.28 22.33 -26.64
N ASP A 101 20.34 22.75 -25.97
CA ASP A 101 21.59 22.00 -25.90
C ASP A 101 21.37 20.67 -25.18
N ALA A 102 20.72 20.67 -24.02
CA ALA A 102 20.39 19.45 -23.27
C ALA A 102 19.48 18.49 -24.06
N GLN A 103 18.51 19.03 -24.82
CA GLN A 103 17.67 18.21 -25.72
C GLN A 103 18.51 17.56 -26.82
N SER A 104 19.43 18.32 -27.43
CA SER A 104 20.30 17.80 -28.50
C SER A 104 21.29 16.74 -28.00
N GLU A 105 21.75 16.86 -26.74
CA GLU A 105 22.62 15.87 -26.10
C GLU A 105 21.85 14.60 -25.79
N TYR A 106 20.63 14.72 -25.27
CA TYR A 106 19.74 13.59 -25.03
C TYR A 106 19.43 12.81 -26.32
N GLU A 107 19.09 13.51 -27.41
CA GLU A 107 18.81 12.86 -28.70
C GLU A 107 19.99 12.04 -29.22
N LYS A 108 21.22 12.57 -29.12
CA LYS A 108 22.44 11.84 -29.52
C LYS A 108 22.68 10.60 -28.67
N LEU A 109 22.48 10.70 -27.34
CA LEU A 109 22.63 9.57 -26.44
C LEU A 109 21.58 8.49 -26.74
N TYR A 110 20.33 8.92 -26.96
CA TYR A 110 19.24 8.03 -27.31
C TYR A 110 19.50 7.25 -28.60
N GLU A 111 20.00 7.89 -29.66
CA GLU A 111 20.34 7.20 -30.91
C GLU A 111 21.38 6.08 -30.68
N VAL A 112 22.45 6.38 -29.92
CA VAL A 112 23.52 5.42 -29.64
C VAL A 112 23.02 4.25 -28.81
N GLU A 113 22.25 4.52 -27.76
CA GLU A 113 21.69 3.47 -26.89
C GLU A 113 20.63 2.65 -27.60
N HIS A 114 19.77 3.28 -28.40
CA HIS A 114 18.75 2.60 -29.18
C HIS A 114 19.38 1.67 -30.23
N GLU A 115 20.44 2.08 -30.90
CA GLU A 115 21.19 1.19 -31.78
C GLU A 115 21.85 0.02 -31.03
N ARG A 116 22.43 0.26 -29.85
CA ARG A 116 22.99 -0.81 -29.00
C ARG A 116 21.91 -1.78 -28.56
N TYR A 117 20.75 -1.27 -28.15
CA TYR A 117 19.60 -2.05 -27.75
C TYR A 117 19.08 -2.91 -28.90
N ILE A 118 18.93 -2.34 -30.11
CA ILE A 118 18.56 -3.11 -31.30
C ILE A 118 19.59 -4.20 -31.58
N LYS A 119 20.89 -3.89 -31.54
CA LYS A 119 21.96 -4.87 -31.78
C LYS A 119 21.99 -5.97 -30.71
N SER A 120 21.70 -5.65 -29.44
CA SER A 120 21.69 -6.63 -28.35
C SER A 120 20.43 -7.49 -28.32
N HIS A 121 19.30 -6.97 -28.82
CA HIS A 121 18.01 -7.67 -28.87
C HIS A 121 17.67 -8.22 -30.26
N GLN A 122 18.58 -8.09 -31.22
CA GLN A 122 18.53 -8.84 -32.46
C GLN A 122 18.91 -10.28 -32.13
N GLU A 123 17.95 -11.02 -31.59
CA GLU A 123 18.00 -12.48 -31.66
C GLU A 123 18.09 -12.84 -33.15
N ASP A 124 19.11 -13.60 -33.55
CA ASP A 124 19.30 -14.08 -34.91
C ASP A 124 18.19 -15.09 -35.29
N ILE A 125 16.97 -14.60 -35.50
CA ILE A 125 15.85 -15.38 -36.07
C ILE A 125 16.20 -15.78 -37.53
N SER A 126 17.15 -15.08 -38.14
CA SER A 126 17.71 -15.38 -39.46
C SER A 126 18.45 -16.73 -39.54
N ALA A 127 18.87 -17.30 -38.40
CA ALA A 127 19.55 -18.60 -38.34
C ALA A 127 18.58 -19.80 -38.37
N ALA A 128 17.27 -19.58 -38.32
CA ALA A 128 16.29 -20.59 -38.69
C ALA A 128 16.28 -20.74 -40.23
N LYS A 129 17.35 -21.33 -40.78
CA LYS A 129 17.44 -21.71 -42.19
C LYS A 129 16.16 -22.45 -42.56
N ALA A 130 15.43 -21.96 -43.56
CA ALA A 130 14.23 -22.60 -44.10
C ALA A 130 14.49 -24.08 -44.47
N ASP A 131 15.74 -24.40 -44.85
CA ASP A 131 16.22 -25.76 -45.12
C ASP A 131 16.14 -26.70 -43.89
N GLY A 132 16.38 -26.17 -42.68
CA GLY A 132 16.29 -26.94 -41.44
C GLY A 132 14.85 -27.20 -40.99
N MET A 133 13.92 -26.30 -41.32
CA MET A 133 12.49 -26.45 -41.01
C MET A 133 11.85 -27.56 -41.85
N ALA A 134 12.17 -27.62 -43.15
CA ALA A 134 11.68 -28.68 -44.04
C ALA A 134 12.18 -30.06 -43.58
N ALA A 135 13.48 -30.20 -43.30
CA ALA A 135 14.06 -31.45 -42.81
C ALA A 135 13.48 -31.87 -41.43
N LYS A 136 13.24 -30.90 -40.53
CA LYS A 136 12.63 -31.17 -39.22
C LYS A 136 11.15 -31.58 -39.35
N MET A 137 10.43 -30.98 -40.29
CA MET A 137 9.04 -31.34 -40.57
C MET A 137 8.94 -32.73 -41.19
N GLU A 138 9.83 -33.06 -42.14
CA GLU A 138 9.91 -34.39 -42.74
C GLU A 138 10.28 -35.46 -41.69
N ALA A 139 11.23 -35.18 -40.80
CA ALA A 139 11.56 -36.07 -39.68
C ALA A 139 10.36 -36.27 -38.73
N MET A 140 9.60 -35.22 -38.44
CA MET A 140 8.40 -35.31 -37.60
C MET A 140 7.31 -36.17 -38.26
N TYR A 141 7.11 -36.05 -39.57
CA TYR A 141 6.16 -36.89 -40.31
C TYR A 141 6.61 -38.36 -40.34
N ALA A 142 7.90 -38.62 -40.57
CA ALA A 142 8.45 -39.98 -40.56
C ALA A 142 8.32 -40.64 -39.18
N GLU A 143 8.59 -39.93 -38.09
CA GLU A 143 8.38 -40.45 -36.73
C GLU A 143 6.91 -40.70 -36.42
N HIS A 144 6.00 -39.83 -36.90
CA HIS A 144 4.58 -40.02 -36.73
C HIS A 144 4.08 -41.27 -37.47
N GLU A 145 4.45 -41.43 -38.74
CA GLU A 145 4.11 -42.63 -39.52
C GLU A 145 4.70 -43.90 -38.91
N ALA A 146 5.93 -43.85 -38.39
CA ALA A 146 6.54 -44.97 -37.69
C ALA A 146 5.77 -45.36 -36.42
N LYS A 147 5.34 -44.38 -35.61
CA LYS A 147 4.52 -44.62 -34.42
C LYS A 147 3.13 -45.14 -34.75
N VAL A 148 2.51 -44.63 -35.82
CA VAL A 148 1.21 -45.14 -36.30
C VAL A 148 1.35 -46.60 -36.73
N ALA A 149 2.38 -46.92 -37.52
CA ALA A 149 2.66 -48.29 -37.92
C ALA A 149 3.00 -49.19 -36.73
N GLU A 150 3.70 -48.69 -35.71
CA GLU A 150 3.93 -49.42 -34.46
C GLU A 150 2.61 -49.73 -33.75
N VAL A 151 1.75 -48.72 -33.55
CA VAL A 151 0.45 -48.88 -32.91
C VAL A 151 -0.47 -49.85 -33.68
N GLU A 152 -0.48 -49.78 -35.01
CA GLU A 152 -1.25 -50.69 -35.87
C GLU A 152 -0.74 -52.13 -35.81
N ASN A 153 0.56 -52.34 -35.63
CA ASN A 153 1.17 -53.68 -35.54
C ASN A 153 1.24 -54.21 -34.10
N THR A 154 1.05 -53.36 -33.09
CA THR A 154 0.97 -53.80 -31.69
C THR A 154 -0.42 -54.34 -31.37
N ASP A 155 -0.52 -55.65 -31.25
CA ASP A 155 -1.68 -56.29 -30.62
C ASP A 155 -1.69 -55.99 -29.12
N PHE A 156 -2.40 -54.94 -28.71
CA PHE A 156 -2.62 -54.64 -27.31
C PHE A 156 -3.49 -55.73 -26.67
N LYS A 157 -2.85 -56.66 -25.96
CA LYS A 157 -3.55 -57.63 -25.12
C LYS A 157 -4.03 -56.94 -23.85
N PHE A 158 -5.19 -56.30 -23.93
CA PHE A 158 -5.88 -55.77 -22.76
C PHE A 158 -6.38 -56.95 -21.91
N SER A 159 -5.72 -57.19 -20.78
CA SER A 159 -6.28 -58.00 -19.70
C SER A 159 -7.10 -57.08 -18.80
N GLU A 160 -8.41 -57.30 -18.71
CA GLU A 160 -9.22 -56.64 -17.68
C GLU A 160 -8.72 -57.07 -16.30
N VAL A 161 -8.12 -56.12 -15.59
CA VAL A 161 -7.65 -56.32 -14.23
C VAL A 161 -8.86 -56.15 -13.31
N GLY A 162 -9.23 -57.19 -12.57
CA GLY A 162 -10.38 -57.13 -11.67
C GLY A 162 -10.19 -56.10 -10.55
N GLN A 163 -11.29 -55.55 -10.04
CA GLN A 163 -11.27 -54.55 -8.96
C GLN A 163 -10.42 -54.99 -7.76
N ALA A 164 -10.42 -56.28 -7.42
CA ALA A 164 -9.64 -56.84 -6.33
C ALA A 164 -8.11 -56.73 -6.54
N GLU A 165 -7.63 -56.81 -7.78
CA GLU A 165 -6.20 -56.64 -8.09
C GLU A 165 -5.81 -55.16 -8.16
N VAL A 166 -6.73 -54.29 -8.58
CA VAL A 166 -6.58 -52.84 -8.48
C VAL A 166 -6.44 -52.43 -7.02
N ASP A 167 -7.36 -52.87 -6.16
CA ASP A 167 -7.35 -52.53 -4.73
C ASP A 167 -6.07 -53.04 -4.05
N LYS A 168 -5.57 -54.22 -4.44
CA LYS A 168 -4.30 -54.75 -3.94
C LYS A 168 -3.11 -53.88 -4.34
N LYS A 169 -3.02 -53.47 -5.61
CA LYS A 169 -1.93 -52.59 -6.08
C LYS A 169 -2.03 -51.18 -5.51
N MET A 170 -3.23 -50.71 -5.18
CA MET A 170 -3.43 -49.42 -4.49
C MET A 170 -2.94 -49.46 -3.03
N VAL A 171 -2.97 -50.62 -2.39
CA VAL A 171 -2.36 -50.82 -1.05
C VAL A 171 -0.83 -50.90 -1.13
N ASP A 172 -0.29 -51.48 -2.21
CA ASP A 172 1.15 -51.58 -2.43
C ASP A 172 1.79 -50.24 -2.86
N LEU A 173 0.99 -49.28 -3.33
CA LEU A 173 1.48 -47.93 -3.62
C LEU A 173 1.85 -47.23 -2.30
N PRO A 174 3.04 -46.62 -2.21
CA PRO A 174 3.40 -45.83 -1.04
C PRO A 174 2.35 -44.71 -0.92
N TYR A 175 1.66 -44.67 0.23
CA TYR A 175 0.69 -43.62 0.53
C TYR A 175 1.33 -42.25 0.23
N ALA A 176 0.57 -41.33 -0.37
CA ALA A 176 1.00 -39.94 -0.50
C ALA A 176 1.44 -39.47 0.89
N LYS A 177 2.74 -39.19 1.02
CA LYS A 177 3.39 -38.91 2.30
C LYS A 177 2.61 -37.79 3.00
N LYS A 178 2.21 -38.03 4.25
CA LYS A 178 1.35 -37.07 4.93
C LYS A 178 2.16 -35.82 5.21
N PRO A 179 1.55 -34.62 5.25
CA PRO A 179 2.23 -33.40 5.67
C PRO A 179 2.88 -33.53 7.06
N GLU A 180 2.29 -34.38 7.92
CA GLU A 180 2.81 -34.76 9.24
C GLU A 180 4.21 -35.40 9.19
N ASP A 181 4.58 -36.02 8.06
CA ASP A 181 5.85 -36.70 7.85
C ASP A 181 6.96 -35.73 7.36
N TYR A 182 6.62 -34.47 7.06
CA TYR A 182 7.55 -33.44 6.59
C TYR A 182 7.48 -32.18 7.46
N PRO A 183 8.32 -32.06 8.51
CA PRO A 183 8.38 -30.86 9.36
C PRO A 183 8.81 -29.59 8.61
N GLU A 184 9.34 -29.74 7.40
CA GLU A 184 9.76 -28.67 6.49
C GLU A 184 8.57 -28.04 5.75
N TYR A 185 7.47 -28.77 5.57
CA TYR A 185 6.26 -28.25 4.94
C TYR A 185 5.41 -27.51 5.97
N LYS A 186 5.64 -26.21 6.09
CA LYS A 186 4.74 -25.31 6.84
C LYS A 186 3.56 -24.91 5.95
N ASP A 187 2.36 -25.00 6.50
CA ASP A 187 1.16 -24.43 5.86
C ASP A 187 1.39 -22.94 5.59
N ILE A 188 0.92 -22.44 4.44
CA ILE A 188 1.07 -21.04 4.04
C ILE A 188 0.40 -20.11 5.07
N ALA A 189 -0.64 -20.59 5.76
CA ALA A 189 -1.30 -19.88 6.86
C ALA A 189 -0.44 -19.78 8.15
N ALA A 190 0.60 -20.60 8.29
CA ALA A 190 1.51 -20.63 9.44
C ALA A 190 2.82 -19.87 9.17
N VAL A 191 3.02 -19.34 7.96
CA VAL A 191 4.11 -18.42 7.65
C VAL A 191 3.73 -17.05 8.21
N ALA A 192 4.55 -16.53 9.13
CA ALA A 192 4.35 -15.18 9.68
C ALA A 192 4.40 -14.15 8.54
N SER A 193 3.57 -13.10 8.64
CA SER A 193 3.48 -12.04 7.63
C SER A 193 4.76 -11.20 7.50
N GLU A 194 5.66 -11.29 8.48
CA GLU A 194 6.95 -10.62 8.47
C GLU A 194 8.08 -11.67 8.61
N PRO A 195 9.12 -11.61 7.77
CA PRO A 195 10.25 -12.53 7.84
C PRO A 195 11.07 -12.29 9.11
N ASP A 196 11.57 -13.36 9.74
CA ASP A 196 12.49 -13.27 10.87
C ASP A 196 13.82 -12.65 10.42
N GLN A 197 14.41 -11.80 11.25
CA GLN A 197 15.71 -11.16 10.97
C GLN A 197 16.80 -12.21 10.73
N ALA A 198 16.73 -13.35 11.41
CA ALA A 198 17.64 -14.47 11.21
C ALA A 198 17.50 -15.16 9.83
N ASP A 199 16.33 -15.03 9.18
CA ASP A 199 16.12 -15.50 7.82
C ASP A 199 16.53 -14.45 6.78
N LEU A 200 16.38 -13.16 7.09
CA LEU A 200 16.91 -12.07 6.27
C LEU A 200 18.44 -12.07 6.22
N ASP A 201 19.11 -12.35 7.35
CA ASP A 201 20.58 -12.42 7.42
C ASP A 201 21.15 -13.57 6.54
N LYS A 202 20.36 -14.61 6.26
CA LYS A 202 20.74 -15.70 5.35
C LYS A 202 20.63 -15.34 3.87
N LEU A 203 19.89 -14.28 3.53
CA LEU A 203 19.70 -13.84 2.14
C LEU A 203 20.96 -13.17 1.57
N GLY A 204 21.97 -12.91 2.40
CA GLY A 204 23.22 -12.26 2.01
C GLY A 204 23.01 -10.78 1.74
N VAL A 205 23.98 -9.97 2.13
CA VAL A 205 24.01 -8.55 1.77
C VAL A 205 24.71 -8.44 0.42
N ILE A 206 24.02 -7.88 -0.56
CA ILE A 206 24.63 -7.54 -1.85
C ILE A 206 25.38 -6.22 -1.64
N ASP A 207 26.69 -6.25 -1.90
CA ASP A 207 27.54 -5.07 -1.87
C ASP A 207 27.37 -4.30 -3.18
N HIS A 208 26.73 -3.13 -3.10
CA HIS A 208 26.49 -2.23 -4.23
C HIS A 208 27.64 -1.24 -4.47
N SER A 209 28.78 -1.37 -3.76
CA SER A 209 29.91 -0.45 -3.88
C SER A 209 30.59 -0.45 -5.26
N GLU A 210 30.38 -1.50 -6.06
CA GLU A 210 30.90 -1.61 -7.43
C GLU A 210 29.86 -1.22 -8.51
N ASP A 211 28.65 -0.82 -8.12
CA ASP A 211 27.62 -0.42 -9.09
C ASP A 211 28.07 0.86 -9.83
N PRO A 212 27.95 0.90 -11.18
CA PRO A 212 28.42 2.03 -11.99
C PRO A 212 27.66 3.33 -11.68
N ASP A 213 26.46 3.18 -11.12
CA ASP A 213 25.68 4.25 -10.54
C ASP A 213 26.12 4.34 -9.08
N ASN A 214 26.98 5.32 -8.79
CA ASN A 214 27.67 5.59 -7.52
C ASN A 214 26.72 5.95 -6.34
N ILE A 215 25.58 5.27 -6.24
CA ILE A 215 24.59 5.32 -5.16
C ILE A 215 25.13 4.42 -4.04
N GLY A 216 26.31 4.79 -3.53
CA GLY A 216 26.81 4.24 -2.29
C GLY A 216 25.97 4.73 -1.12
N ASP A 217 26.11 4.04 0.02
CA ASP A 217 25.49 4.47 1.27
C ASP A 217 25.90 5.92 1.61
N VAL A 218 24.92 6.74 1.94
CA VAL A 218 25.15 8.12 2.38
C VAL A 218 25.59 8.07 3.84
N ASP A 219 26.90 8.14 4.06
CA ASP A 219 27.43 8.32 5.42
C ASP A 219 27.14 9.73 5.95
N GLU A 220 27.09 9.85 7.29
CA GLU A 220 26.79 11.11 7.96
C GLU A 220 27.83 12.20 7.65
N GLU A 221 29.07 11.79 7.35
CA GLU A 221 30.18 12.67 7.00
C GLU A 221 30.01 13.28 5.59
N LEU A 222 29.62 12.50 4.58
CA LEU A 222 29.31 12.98 3.24
C LEU A 222 28.09 13.89 3.26
N LEU A 223 27.07 13.56 4.06
CA LEU A 223 25.89 14.40 4.23
C LEU A 223 26.26 15.75 4.84
N ALA A 224 27.04 15.77 5.92
CA ALA A 224 27.51 17.01 6.56
C ALA A 224 28.34 17.86 5.59
N ARG A 225 29.24 17.24 4.82
CA ARG A 225 30.07 17.93 3.83
C ARG A 225 29.24 18.52 2.69
N LYS A 226 28.22 17.80 2.22
CA LYS A 226 27.30 18.27 1.18
C LYS A 226 26.39 19.40 1.67
N VAL A 227 25.97 19.35 2.93
CA VAL A 227 25.22 20.44 3.58
C VAL A 227 26.11 21.68 3.69
N GLU A 228 27.36 21.54 4.11
CA GLU A 228 28.31 22.66 4.20
C GLU A 228 28.62 23.26 2.81
N GLU A 229 28.84 22.43 1.78
CA GLU A 229 28.99 22.88 0.39
C GLU A 229 27.74 23.63 -0.11
N PHE A 230 26.55 23.16 0.26
CA PHE A 230 25.29 23.79 -0.11
C PHE A 230 25.08 25.13 0.62
N GLU A 231 25.36 25.19 1.92
CA GLU A 231 25.27 26.40 2.73
C GLU A 231 26.31 27.44 2.31
N ALA A 232 27.53 27.04 1.94
CA ALA A 232 28.53 27.97 1.40
C ALA A 232 28.11 28.53 0.04
N LYS A 233 27.51 27.71 -0.83
CA LYS A 233 27.11 28.13 -2.18
C LYS A 233 25.82 28.95 -2.20
N TYR A 234 24.92 28.72 -1.23
CA TYR A 234 23.56 29.26 -1.28
C TYR A 234 23.07 29.94 0.01
N GLY A 235 23.81 29.83 1.12
CA GLY A 235 23.44 30.40 2.42
C GLY A 235 23.46 31.93 2.45
N ASP A 236 24.33 32.57 1.66
CA ASP A 236 24.41 34.04 1.58
C ASP A 236 23.28 34.68 0.76
N ARG A 237 22.48 33.89 0.03
CA ARG A 237 21.31 34.41 -0.73
C ARG A 237 20.19 34.96 0.16
N LYS A 238 20.28 34.85 1.48
CA LYS A 238 19.36 35.48 2.44
C LYS A 238 19.76 36.89 2.90
N LYS A 239 20.91 37.44 2.46
CA LYS A 239 21.38 38.79 2.84
C LYS A 239 21.45 39.82 1.69
N ALA A 240 20.88 39.51 0.52
CA ALA A 240 20.70 40.47 -0.58
C ALA A 240 19.24 40.88 -0.72
#